data_AF-A0A1L5KR70-F1
#
_entry.id   AF-A0A1L5KR70-F1
#
_cell.length_a   1.000
_cell.length_b   1.000
_cell.length_c   1.000
_cell.angle_alpha   90.00
_cell.angle_beta   90.00
_cell.angle_gamma   90.00
#
_symmetry.space_group_name_H-M   'P 1'
#
loop_
_entity.id
_entity.type
_entity.pdbx_description
1 polymer ?
#
loop_
_entity_poly.entity_id
_entity_poly.type
_entity_poly.pdbx_seq_one_letter_code
_entity_poly.pdbx_strand_id
1 'polypeptide(L)'
;MRCFVSDANNLDKRGYSYRYSAPISTGSRQYYLAMERSIWNRPFTSTDETILLTCGEVLTESLRVNKEVTLLRTESETDALTGALTYRAFIGHLKSLQTENVHNLVAVVYFGVEHLRTVNEHYGRKIGNAVLRSVGMRLSQLLPDNATLSRVNGAEFAMLVTDVTSTSDVEELATRMRNLAVMPVHTEEGEVSVDVSSSISFSNATDGFAVLLADASAHIYESESSNLPAVDGTTATLAAQNGSDDYVNVSDVLRHAIEDNTISVLYQPIFDVNTKRITSLDTIVRVHDAKGRTLAPYFVTAEAHRLNMSVQL
;
A
#
# COMPACT_ATOMS: atom_id res chain seq x y z
N MET A 1 3.19 34.20 -29.89
CA MET A 1 2.09 33.24 -30.08
C MET A 1 1.83 32.62 -28.73
N ARG A 2 0.56 32.52 -28.31
CA ARG A 2 0.16 31.93 -27.04
C ARG A 2 -0.77 30.76 -27.31
N CYS A 3 -0.58 29.64 -26.63
CA CYS A 3 -1.50 28.49 -26.65
C CYS A 3 -1.99 28.26 -25.23
N PHE A 4 -3.29 28.03 -25.04
CA PHE A 4 -3.88 27.80 -23.72
C PHE A 4 -5.18 27.00 -23.83
N VAL A 5 -5.57 26.37 -22.71
CA VAL A 5 -6.87 25.71 -22.58
C VAL A 5 -7.84 26.66 -21.89
N SER A 6 -9.09 26.72 -22.37
CA SER A 6 -10.12 27.59 -21.80
C SER A 6 -11.50 26.95 -21.87
N ASP A 7 -12.44 27.48 -21.08
CA ASP A 7 -13.86 27.16 -21.21
C ASP A 7 -14.53 28.11 -22.23
N ALA A 8 -15.78 27.80 -22.62
CA ALA A 8 -16.53 28.61 -23.57
C ALA A 8 -16.68 30.08 -23.11
N ASN A 9 -16.79 30.31 -21.80
CA ASN A 9 -17.05 31.64 -21.22
C ASN A 9 -15.84 32.57 -21.28
N ASN A 10 -14.63 32.02 -21.26
CA ASN A 10 -13.39 32.80 -21.33
C ASN A 10 -12.81 32.89 -22.75
N LEU A 11 -13.42 32.20 -23.71
CA LEU A 11 -12.96 32.20 -25.11
C LEU A 11 -13.10 33.56 -25.81
N ASP A 12 -14.08 34.37 -25.41
CA ASP A 12 -14.49 35.59 -26.11
C ASP A 12 -14.01 36.90 -25.45
N LYS A 13 -13.04 36.85 -24.53
CA LYS A 13 -12.47 38.07 -23.96
C LYS A 13 -11.85 38.93 -25.06
N ARG A 14 -12.38 40.16 -25.22
CA ARG A 14 -12.04 41.13 -26.28
C ARG A 14 -10.61 41.66 -26.14
N GLY A 15 -9.86 41.68 -27.24
CA GLY A 15 -8.51 42.24 -27.37
C GLY A 15 -8.06 42.29 -28.84
N TYR A 16 -6.93 42.93 -29.14
CA TYR A 16 -6.34 43.03 -30.49
C TYR A 16 -5.48 41.81 -30.85
N SER A 17 -6.09 40.63 -31.03
CA SER A 17 -5.39 39.40 -31.43
C SER A 17 -6.17 38.59 -32.46
N TYR A 18 -5.46 37.87 -33.34
CA TYR A 18 -6.01 36.73 -34.06
C TYR A 18 -6.14 35.58 -33.08
N ARG A 19 -7.32 34.95 -33.01
CA ARG A 19 -7.59 33.78 -32.16
C ARG A 19 -8.22 32.65 -32.98
N TYR A 20 -7.74 31.44 -32.78
CA TYR A 20 -8.33 30.21 -33.35
C TYR A 20 -8.43 29.17 -32.24
N SER A 21 -9.46 28.32 -32.25
CA SER A 21 -9.70 27.35 -31.18
C SER A 21 -10.23 26.02 -31.72
N ALA A 22 -9.74 24.92 -31.16
CA ALA A 22 -10.28 23.59 -31.38
C ALA A 22 -10.99 23.08 -30.11
N PRO A 23 -12.17 22.46 -30.23
CA PRO A 23 -12.88 21.91 -29.08
C PRO A 23 -12.16 20.67 -28.52
N ILE A 24 -12.24 20.49 -27.20
CA ILE A 24 -11.82 19.31 -26.45
C ILE A 24 -13.03 18.82 -25.63
N SER A 25 -13.53 17.63 -25.93
CA SER A 25 -14.71 17.08 -25.25
C SER A 25 -14.31 16.05 -24.18
N THR A 26 -14.73 16.25 -22.94
CA THR A 26 -14.48 15.30 -21.83
C THR A 26 -15.75 14.55 -21.39
N GLY A 27 -16.74 14.45 -22.28
CA GLY A 27 -18.03 13.82 -22.03
C GLY A 27 -19.02 14.74 -21.31
N SER A 28 -18.70 15.19 -20.08
CA SER A 28 -19.58 16.06 -19.28
C SER A 28 -19.22 17.55 -19.34
N ARG A 29 -18.02 17.90 -19.84
CA ARG A 29 -17.56 19.29 -20.01
C ARG A 29 -16.84 19.47 -21.34
N GLN A 30 -17.04 20.64 -21.93
CA GLN A 30 -16.37 21.09 -23.15
C GLN A 30 -15.33 22.14 -22.80
N TYR A 31 -14.10 21.91 -23.24
CA TYR A 31 -12.98 22.84 -23.18
C TYR A 31 -12.53 23.17 -24.59
N TYR A 32 -11.63 24.15 -24.73
CA TYR A 32 -11.08 24.56 -26.01
C TYR A 32 -9.57 24.74 -25.89
N LEU A 33 -8.84 24.18 -26.85
CA LEU A 33 -7.45 24.54 -27.09
C LEU A 33 -7.44 25.77 -27.99
N ALA A 34 -6.99 26.91 -27.45
CA ALA A 34 -6.97 28.18 -28.17
C ALA A 34 -5.54 28.62 -28.46
N MET A 35 -5.33 29.14 -29.68
CA MET A 35 -4.13 29.83 -30.10
C MET A 35 -4.42 31.31 -30.31
N GLU A 36 -3.56 32.16 -29.77
CA GLU A 36 -3.59 33.60 -29.94
C GLU A 36 -2.28 34.14 -30.54
N ARG A 37 -2.42 35.10 -31.45
CA ARG A 37 -1.32 35.87 -32.02
C ARG A 37 -1.68 37.34 -32.09
N SER A 38 -0.70 38.22 -31.86
CA SER A 38 -0.86 39.67 -32.06
C SER A 38 -1.28 39.98 -33.50
N ILE A 39 -2.10 41.03 -33.71
CA ILE A 39 -2.51 41.51 -35.05
C ILE A 39 -1.33 41.96 -35.92
N TRP A 40 -0.18 42.26 -35.31
CA TRP A 40 1.06 42.60 -36.00
C TRP A 40 1.78 41.36 -36.60
N ASN A 41 1.28 40.15 -36.34
CA ASN A 41 1.78 38.92 -36.96
C ASN A 41 0.96 38.52 -38.19
N ARG A 42 1.46 37.55 -38.95
CA ARG A 42 0.69 36.95 -40.05
C ARG A 42 -0.63 36.34 -39.54
N PRO A 43 -1.73 36.43 -40.32
CA PRO A 43 -2.96 35.69 -40.06
C PRO A 43 -2.72 34.19 -39.94
N PHE A 44 -3.63 33.49 -39.28
CA PHE A 44 -3.64 32.03 -39.31
C PHE A 44 -3.85 31.52 -40.74
N THR A 45 -3.15 30.45 -41.06
CA THR A 45 -3.27 29.73 -42.33
C THR A 45 -4.00 28.43 -42.11
N SER A 46 -4.50 27.82 -43.18
CA SER A 46 -5.12 26.49 -43.15
C SER A 46 -4.24 25.43 -42.48
N THR A 47 -2.91 25.53 -42.62
CA THR A 47 -1.96 24.66 -41.90
C THR A 47 -2.00 24.88 -40.39
N ASP A 48 -2.09 26.13 -39.91
CA ASP A 48 -2.20 26.42 -38.48
C ASP A 48 -3.53 25.87 -37.92
N GLU A 49 -4.61 26.00 -38.69
CA GLU A 49 -5.93 25.47 -38.33
C GLU A 49 -5.91 23.94 -38.23
N THR A 50 -5.30 23.28 -39.21
CA THR A 50 -5.15 21.82 -39.24
C THR A 50 -4.37 21.33 -38.03
N ILE A 51 -3.24 21.97 -37.72
CA ILE A 51 -2.43 21.62 -36.54
C ILE A 51 -3.24 21.74 -35.26
N LEU A 52 -3.99 22.84 -35.09
CA LEU A 52 -4.77 23.06 -33.88
C LEU A 52 -5.89 22.03 -33.73
N LEU A 53 -6.59 21.71 -34.81
CA LEU A 53 -7.64 20.69 -34.84
C LEU A 53 -7.09 19.30 -34.50
N THR A 54 -6.00 18.89 -35.14
CA THR A 54 -5.34 17.61 -34.83
C THR A 54 -4.88 17.54 -33.37
N CYS A 55 -4.31 18.62 -32.83
CA CYS A 55 -3.95 18.67 -31.41
C CYS A 55 -5.18 18.56 -30.49
N GLY A 56 -6.30 19.22 -30.83
CA GLY A 56 -7.56 19.11 -30.09
C GLY A 56 -8.12 17.69 -30.09
N GLU A 57 -8.09 17.01 -31.23
CA GLU A 57 -8.53 15.61 -31.38
C GLU A 57 -7.65 14.65 -30.58
N VAL A 58 -6.32 14.77 -30.70
CA VAL A 58 -5.37 13.93 -29.93
C VAL A 58 -5.53 14.15 -28.43
N LEU A 59 -5.70 15.39 -27.97
CA LEU A 59 -5.96 15.68 -26.56
C LEU A 59 -7.29 15.11 -26.08
N THR A 60 -8.34 15.21 -26.90
CA THR A 60 -9.65 14.62 -26.60
C THR A 60 -9.53 13.11 -26.40
N GLU A 61 -8.88 12.41 -27.32
CA GLU A 61 -8.72 10.96 -27.23
C GLU A 61 -7.81 10.56 -26.06
N SER A 62 -6.71 11.30 -25.84
CA SER A 62 -5.82 11.07 -24.69
C SER A 62 -6.55 11.22 -23.35
N LEU A 63 -7.41 12.23 -23.21
CA LEU A 63 -8.22 12.42 -22.00
C LEU A 63 -9.27 11.32 -21.83
N ARG A 64 -9.89 10.85 -22.92
CA ARG A 64 -10.84 9.73 -22.90
C ARG A 64 -10.17 8.44 -22.44
N VAL A 65 -9.04 8.09 -23.04
CA VAL A 65 -8.26 6.89 -22.68
C VAL A 65 -7.77 6.96 -21.24
N ASN A 66 -7.23 8.10 -20.80
CA ASN A 66 -6.81 8.26 -19.41
C ASN A 66 -7.99 8.08 -18.44
N LYS A 67 -9.17 8.61 -18.76
CA LYS A 67 -10.37 8.44 -17.93
C LYS A 67 -10.83 6.99 -17.86
N GLU A 68 -10.85 6.27 -18.98
CA GLU A 68 -11.15 4.83 -19.01
C GLU A 68 -10.14 4.01 -18.20
N VAL A 69 -8.84 4.29 -18.37
CA VAL A 69 -7.78 3.64 -17.59
C VAL A 69 -7.94 3.92 -16.10
N THR A 70 -8.25 5.15 -15.70
CA THR A 70 -8.52 5.49 -14.30
C THR A 70 -9.75 4.75 -13.76
N LEU A 71 -10.82 4.64 -14.54
CA LEU A 71 -12.06 3.98 -14.12
C LEU A 71 -11.86 2.46 -13.96
N LEU A 72 -11.17 1.84 -14.92
CA LEU A 72 -10.77 0.43 -14.84
C LEU A 72 -9.78 0.19 -13.69
N ARG A 73 -8.92 1.17 -13.38
CA ARG A 73 -8.05 1.11 -12.20
C ARG A 73 -8.89 1.12 -10.93
N THR A 74 -9.84 2.04 -10.77
CA THR A 74 -10.68 2.11 -9.57
C THR A 74 -11.57 0.87 -9.37
N GLU A 75 -12.13 0.28 -10.42
CA GLU A 75 -12.90 -0.98 -10.32
C GLU A 75 -12.01 -2.18 -9.96
N SER A 76 -10.74 -2.15 -10.37
CA SER A 76 -9.75 -3.16 -10.03
C SER A 76 -9.08 -2.91 -8.67
N GLU A 77 -9.39 -1.81 -7.99
CA GLU A 77 -8.71 -1.35 -6.77
C GLU A 77 -9.46 -1.69 -5.48
N THR A 78 -10.67 -2.27 -5.54
CA THR A 78 -11.44 -2.69 -4.37
C THR A 78 -11.53 -4.21 -4.20
N ASP A 79 -11.35 -4.70 -2.97
CA ASP A 79 -11.53 -6.10 -2.60
C ASP A 79 -13.03 -6.47 -2.60
N ALA A 80 -13.42 -7.39 -3.48
CA ALA A 80 -14.82 -7.76 -3.67
C ALA A 80 -15.49 -8.37 -2.43
N LEU A 81 -14.71 -8.92 -1.48
CA LEU A 81 -15.26 -9.52 -0.27
C LEU A 81 -15.61 -8.44 0.78
N THR A 82 -14.72 -7.49 1.00
CA THR A 82 -14.79 -6.56 2.15
C THR A 82 -15.13 -5.13 1.76
N GLY A 83 -14.99 -4.75 0.49
CA GLY A 83 -15.14 -3.38 -0.01
C GLY A 83 -13.96 -2.46 0.33
N ALA A 84 -12.96 -2.94 1.08
CA ALA A 84 -11.71 -2.22 1.32
C ALA A 84 -10.91 -2.11 0.02
N LEU A 85 -9.93 -1.21 0.00
CA LEU A 85 -8.98 -1.14 -1.12
C LEU A 85 -8.13 -2.42 -1.20
N THR A 86 -7.67 -2.74 -2.40
CA THR A 86 -6.75 -3.86 -2.65
C THR A 86 -5.34 -3.47 -2.24
N TYR A 87 -4.50 -4.48 -2.02
CA TYR A 87 -3.07 -4.29 -1.86
C TYR A 87 -2.43 -3.44 -2.98
N ARG A 88 -2.85 -3.62 -4.24
CA ARG A 88 -2.33 -2.83 -5.36
C ARG A 88 -2.61 -1.34 -5.19
N ALA A 89 -3.83 -1.00 -4.76
CA ALA A 89 -4.22 0.37 -4.47
C ALA A 89 -3.41 0.96 -3.31
N PHE A 90 -3.24 0.19 -2.24
CA PHE A 90 -2.45 0.57 -1.06
C PHE A 90 -1.01 0.96 -1.42
N ILE A 91 -0.30 0.11 -2.18
CA ILE A 91 1.06 0.42 -2.64
C ILE A 91 1.09 1.59 -3.62
N GLY A 92 0.08 1.71 -4.48
CA GLY A 92 -0.08 2.85 -5.36
C GLY A 92 -0.13 4.17 -4.58
N HIS A 93 -0.96 4.22 -3.54
CA HIS A 93 -1.09 5.39 -2.65
C HIS A 93 0.21 5.68 -1.87
N LEU A 94 0.87 4.67 -1.31
CA LEU A 94 2.15 4.89 -0.62
C LEU A 94 3.23 5.45 -1.56
N LYS A 95 3.30 4.98 -2.80
CA LYS A 95 4.26 5.48 -3.81
C LYS A 95 3.94 6.89 -4.30
N SER A 96 2.65 7.26 -4.41
CA SER A 96 2.29 8.63 -4.79
C SER A 96 2.71 9.63 -3.72
N LEU A 97 2.50 9.30 -2.44
CA LEU A 97 2.92 10.13 -1.31
C LEU A 97 4.44 10.36 -1.28
N GLN A 98 5.23 9.33 -1.61
CA GLN A 98 6.68 9.48 -1.75
C GLN A 98 7.08 10.47 -2.86
N THR A 99 6.32 10.52 -3.95
CA THR A 99 6.63 11.36 -5.12
C THR A 99 6.19 12.81 -4.91
N GLU A 100 5.11 13.02 -4.16
CA GLU A 100 4.53 14.35 -3.90
C GLU A 100 5.29 15.15 -2.84
N ASN A 101 6.29 14.55 -2.18
CA ASN A 101 7.15 15.20 -1.18
C ASN A 101 6.34 15.90 -0.07
N VAL A 102 5.23 15.26 0.35
CA VAL A 102 4.33 15.79 1.36
C VAL A 102 5.10 15.85 2.69
N HIS A 103 5.27 17.07 3.23
CA HIS A 103 6.03 17.32 4.47
C HIS A 103 5.33 16.86 5.75
N ASN A 104 4.17 16.20 5.64
CA ASN A 104 3.37 15.79 6.78
C ASN A 104 3.66 14.34 7.16
N LEU A 105 3.60 14.08 8.47
CA LEU A 105 3.76 12.74 9.02
C LEU A 105 2.65 11.83 8.48
N VAL A 106 3.01 10.60 8.11
CA VAL A 106 2.09 9.57 7.63
C VAL A 106 2.23 8.34 8.50
N ALA A 107 1.11 7.68 8.77
CA ALA A 107 1.08 6.45 9.55
C ALA A 107 0.47 5.31 8.75
N VAL A 108 0.98 4.11 8.98
CA VAL A 108 0.35 2.86 8.54
C VAL A 108 0.05 2.01 9.75
N VAL A 109 -1.21 1.58 9.88
CA VAL A 109 -1.67 0.67 10.92
C VAL A 109 -2.07 -0.64 10.28
N TYR A 110 -1.46 -1.76 10.68
CA TYR A 110 -1.89 -3.09 10.26
C TYR A 110 -2.85 -3.68 11.27
N PHE A 111 -3.83 -4.44 10.79
CA PHE A 111 -4.76 -5.22 11.59
C PHE A 111 -4.79 -6.66 11.06
N GLY A 112 -4.36 -7.61 11.87
CA GLY A 112 -4.34 -9.04 11.52
C GLY A 112 -5.49 -9.80 12.19
N VAL A 113 -6.31 -10.51 11.42
CA VAL A 113 -7.33 -11.42 11.95
C VAL A 113 -6.69 -12.74 12.36
N GLU A 114 -6.60 -12.96 13.66
CA GLU A 114 -5.94 -14.14 14.22
C GLU A 114 -6.80 -15.40 14.04
N HIS A 115 -6.12 -16.56 13.95
CA HIS A 115 -6.76 -17.88 13.87
C HIS A 115 -7.82 -18.06 12.75
N LEU A 116 -7.82 -17.20 11.71
CA LEU A 116 -8.77 -17.29 10.61
C LEU A 116 -8.72 -18.65 9.88
N ARG A 117 -7.53 -19.25 9.80
CA ARG A 117 -7.35 -20.59 9.25
C ARG A 117 -8.14 -21.63 10.06
N THR A 118 -8.03 -21.60 11.38
CA THR A 118 -8.79 -22.49 12.28
C THR A 118 -10.29 -22.30 12.12
N VAL A 119 -10.76 -21.05 11.98
CA VAL A 119 -12.17 -20.75 11.69
C VAL A 119 -12.60 -21.36 10.35
N ASN A 120 -11.78 -21.24 9.31
CA ASN A 120 -12.06 -21.84 8.01
C ASN A 120 -12.08 -23.38 8.04
N GLU A 121 -11.19 -23.99 8.81
CA GLU A 121 -11.12 -25.45 8.97
C GLU A 121 -12.31 -26.00 9.77
N HIS A 122 -12.76 -25.27 10.80
CA HIS A 122 -13.86 -25.70 11.67
C HIS A 122 -15.26 -25.40 11.10
N TYR A 123 -15.48 -24.17 10.62
CA TYR A 123 -16.80 -23.68 10.18
C TYR A 123 -16.92 -23.51 8.66
N GLY A 124 -15.84 -23.74 7.92
CA GLY A 124 -15.79 -23.57 6.48
C GLY A 124 -15.54 -22.13 6.02
N ARG A 125 -15.10 -22.01 4.76
CA ARG A 125 -14.70 -20.73 4.14
C ARG A 125 -15.82 -19.69 4.08
N LYS A 126 -17.10 -20.10 4.04
CA LYS A 126 -18.25 -19.18 4.06
C LYS A 126 -18.26 -18.37 5.36
N ILE A 127 -17.97 -19.01 6.48
CA ILE A 127 -17.93 -18.39 7.81
C ILE A 127 -16.68 -17.53 7.99
N GLY A 128 -15.50 -18.00 7.58
CA GLY A 128 -14.31 -17.14 7.59
C GLY A 128 -14.46 -15.90 6.71
N ASN A 129 -15.14 -16.01 5.56
CA ASN A 129 -15.48 -14.85 4.73
C ASN A 129 -16.46 -13.89 5.43
N ALA A 130 -17.37 -14.39 6.26
CA ALA A 130 -18.27 -13.57 7.07
C ALA A 130 -17.49 -12.82 8.16
N VAL A 131 -16.53 -13.49 8.82
CA VAL A 131 -15.61 -12.87 9.79
C VAL A 131 -14.84 -11.71 9.15
N LEU A 132 -14.22 -11.95 7.99
CA LEU A 132 -13.49 -10.92 7.25
C LEU A 132 -14.37 -9.73 6.86
N ARG A 133 -15.60 -9.99 6.42
CA ARG A 133 -16.58 -8.93 6.12
C ARG A 133 -16.92 -8.10 7.35
N SER A 134 -17.20 -8.74 8.48
CA SER A 134 -17.51 -8.05 9.72
C SER A 134 -16.34 -7.22 10.23
N VAL A 135 -15.12 -7.76 10.20
CA VAL A 135 -13.91 -7.02 10.59
C VAL A 135 -13.70 -5.81 9.69
N GLY A 136 -13.69 -6.00 8.36
CA GLY A 136 -13.52 -4.91 7.41
C GLY A 136 -14.57 -3.80 7.59
N MET A 137 -15.84 -4.18 7.75
CA MET A 137 -16.93 -3.23 8.03
C MET A 137 -16.69 -2.42 9.32
N ARG A 138 -16.29 -3.09 10.41
CA ARG A 138 -16.04 -2.45 11.71
C ARG A 138 -14.85 -1.51 11.69
N LEU A 139 -13.78 -1.89 11.00
CA LEU A 139 -12.64 -0.99 10.77
C LEU A 139 -13.10 0.25 9.98
N SER A 140 -13.85 0.06 8.90
CA SER A 140 -14.37 1.17 8.08
C SER A 140 -15.30 2.13 8.83
N GLN A 141 -16.01 1.67 9.87
CA GLN A 141 -16.93 2.53 10.66
C GLN A 141 -16.23 3.66 11.42
N LEU A 142 -14.95 3.49 11.74
CA LEU A 142 -14.15 4.45 12.49
C LEU A 142 -13.05 5.09 11.62
N LEU A 143 -13.08 4.86 10.31
CA LEU A 143 -12.09 5.38 9.37
C LEU A 143 -12.24 6.90 9.24
N PRO A 144 -11.19 7.70 9.50
CA PRO A 144 -11.24 9.15 9.33
C PRO A 144 -11.10 9.57 7.87
N ASP A 145 -11.48 10.80 7.54
CA ASP A 145 -11.51 11.33 6.16
C ASP A 145 -10.12 11.38 5.49
N ASN A 146 -9.05 11.54 6.29
CA ASN A 146 -7.66 11.53 5.85
C ASN A 146 -7.02 10.13 5.88
N ALA A 147 -7.84 9.07 5.92
CA ALA A 147 -7.34 7.70 5.90
C ALA A 147 -8.00 6.83 4.83
N THR A 148 -7.27 5.80 4.44
CA THR A 148 -7.78 4.76 3.54
C THR A 148 -7.58 3.39 4.17
N LEU A 149 -8.59 2.52 4.04
CA LEU A 149 -8.51 1.13 4.49
C LEU A 149 -8.31 0.20 3.30
N SER A 150 -7.31 -0.66 3.42
CA SER A 150 -6.97 -1.67 2.42
C SER A 150 -6.96 -3.06 3.04
N ARG A 151 -7.29 -4.08 2.27
CA ARG A 151 -7.04 -5.48 2.60
C ARG A 151 -5.79 -5.93 1.87
N VAL A 152 -4.72 -6.14 2.62
CA VAL A 152 -3.37 -6.35 2.08
C VAL A 152 -3.03 -7.83 1.89
N ASN A 153 -3.59 -8.71 2.72
CA ASN A 153 -3.56 -10.15 2.53
C ASN A 153 -4.86 -10.80 3.07
N GLY A 154 -5.05 -12.09 2.87
CA GLY A 154 -6.24 -12.87 3.17
C GLY A 154 -6.82 -12.61 4.57
N ALA A 155 -5.98 -12.41 5.59
CA ALA A 155 -6.41 -12.11 6.96
C ALA A 155 -6.04 -10.69 7.45
N GLU A 156 -5.41 -9.87 6.61
CA GLU A 156 -4.77 -8.62 7.06
C GLU A 156 -5.34 -7.38 6.36
N PHE A 157 -5.55 -6.35 7.16
CA PHE A 157 -5.95 -5.02 6.73
C PHE A 157 -4.84 -4.01 7.05
N ALA A 158 -4.73 -2.97 6.24
CA ALA A 158 -3.84 -1.84 6.46
C ALA A 158 -4.63 -0.53 6.34
N MET A 159 -4.52 0.32 7.35
CA MET A 159 -5.02 1.69 7.32
C MET A 159 -3.84 2.63 7.06
N LEU A 160 -3.91 3.41 5.98
CA LEU A 160 -2.97 4.48 5.67
C LEU A 160 -3.59 5.80 6.13
N VAL A 161 -2.93 6.55 7.01
CA VAL A 161 -3.37 7.86 7.51
C VAL A 161 -2.40 8.92 7.04
N THR A 162 -2.90 9.91 6.29
CA THR A 162 -2.11 11.06 5.84
C THR A 162 -2.28 12.25 6.78
N ASP A 163 -1.40 13.25 6.70
CA ASP A 163 -1.53 14.50 7.45
C ASP A 163 -1.63 14.30 8.97
N VAL A 164 -0.85 13.36 9.51
CA VAL A 164 -0.84 13.04 10.94
C VAL A 164 -0.25 14.22 11.71
N THR A 165 -1.05 14.80 12.60
CA THR A 165 -0.63 15.89 13.49
C THR A 165 -0.17 15.39 14.87
N SER A 166 -0.59 14.19 15.26
CA SER A 166 -0.36 13.59 16.58
C SER A 166 -0.26 12.07 16.46
N THR A 167 0.85 11.48 16.90
CA THR A 167 1.04 10.02 16.89
C THR A 167 0.13 9.33 17.90
N SER A 168 -0.12 9.97 19.06
CA SER A 168 -1.02 9.43 20.09
C SER A 168 -2.46 9.30 19.59
N ASP A 169 -2.91 10.21 18.74
CA ASP A 169 -4.28 10.18 18.21
C ASP A 169 -4.46 8.98 17.27
N VAL A 170 -3.42 8.64 16.50
CA VAL A 170 -3.40 7.46 15.64
C VAL A 170 -3.37 6.17 16.48
N GLU A 171 -2.58 6.13 17.56
CA GLU A 171 -2.53 4.99 18.48
C GLU A 171 -3.87 4.76 19.19
N GLU A 172 -4.54 5.83 19.64
CA GLU A 172 -5.87 5.76 20.26
C GLU A 172 -6.91 5.28 19.24
N LEU A 173 -6.88 5.83 18.02
CA LEU A 173 -7.76 5.41 16.93
C LEU A 173 -7.58 3.92 16.62
N ALA A 174 -6.33 3.46 16.45
CA ALA A 174 -6.02 2.06 16.18
C ALA A 174 -6.55 1.14 17.30
N THR A 175 -6.39 1.56 18.56
CA THR A 175 -6.92 0.82 19.72
C THR A 175 -8.45 0.72 19.69
N ARG A 176 -9.14 1.82 19.40
CA ARG A 176 -10.60 1.86 19.28
C ARG A 176 -11.11 1.00 18.12
N MET A 177 -10.46 1.07 16.97
CA MET A 177 -10.75 0.23 15.80
C MET A 177 -10.57 -1.25 16.12
N ARG A 178 -9.46 -1.64 16.76
CA ARG A 178 -9.20 -3.01 17.20
C ARG A 178 -10.27 -3.51 18.16
N ASN A 179 -10.62 -2.72 19.19
CA ASN A 179 -11.65 -3.08 20.17
C ASN A 179 -13.03 -3.28 19.52
N LEU A 180 -13.35 -2.52 18.47
CA LEU A 180 -14.57 -2.74 17.71
C LEU A 180 -14.48 -4.00 16.83
N ALA A 181 -13.33 -4.24 16.21
CA ALA A 181 -13.09 -5.36 15.30
C ALA A 181 -13.22 -6.73 15.99
N VAL A 182 -12.75 -6.86 17.23
CA VAL A 182 -12.79 -8.11 18.04
C VAL A 182 -14.19 -8.49 18.54
N MET A 183 -15.21 -7.67 18.32
CA MET A 183 -16.58 -8.04 18.68
C MET A 183 -16.95 -9.39 18.04
N PRO A 184 -17.68 -10.29 18.72
CA PRO A 184 -18.05 -11.56 18.12
C PRO A 184 -18.87 -11.39 16.84
N VAL A 185 -18.76 -12.35 15.91
CA VAL A 185 -19.47 -12.34 14.63
C VAL A 185 -20.63 -13.33 14.70
N HIS A 186 -21.85 -12.84 14.57
CA HIS A 186 -23.03 -13.69 14.51
C HIS A 186 -23.21 -14.27 13.11
N THR A 187 -23.27 -15.59 13.03
CA THR A 187 -23.37 -16.34 11.78
C THR A 187 -24.49 -17.38 11.86
N GLU A 188 -24.76 -18.06 10.73
CA GLU A 188 -25.71 -19.18 10.67
C GLU A 188 -25.32 -20.34 11.61
N GLU A 189 -24.02 -20.49 11.92
CA GLU A 189 -23.46 -21.53 12.81
C GLU A 189 -23.38 -21.07 14.29
N GLY A 190 -23.86 -19.86 14.59
CA GLY A 190 -23.77 -19.25 15.92
C GLY A 190 -22.76 -18.11 16.01
N GLU A 191 -22.35 -17.80 17.23
CA GLU A 191 -21.42 -16.71 17.55
C GLU A 191 -19.97 -17.17 17.42
N VAL A 192 -19.21 -16.52 16.53
CA VAL A 192 -17.79 -16.80 16.29
C VAL A 192 -16.95 -15.71 16.96
N SER A 193 -16.11 -16.11 17.91
CA SER A 193 -15.12 -15.21 18.53
C SER A 193 -14.05 -14.81 17.50
N VAL A 194 -13.63 -13.56 17.55
CA VAL A 194 -12.64 -12.98 16.63
C VAL A 194 -11.57 -12.27 17.43
N ASP A 195 -10.32 -12.61 17.16
CA ASP A 195 -9.17 -11.92 17.70
C ASP A 195 -8.48 -11.12 16.59
N VAL A 196 -8.03 -9.91 16.95
CA VAL A 196 -7.37 -8.99 16.02
C VAL A 196 -6.13 -8.40 16.68
N SER A 197 -4.98 -8.60 16.05
CA SER A 197 -3.73 -7.94 16.39
C SER A 197 -3.60 -6.62 15.63
N SER A 198 -2.79 -5.69 16.14
CA SER A 198 -2.48 -4.45 15.42
C SER A 198 -1.04 -3.99 15.64
N SER A 199 -0.41 -3.48 14.59
CA SER A 199 0.90 -2.82 14.62
C SER A 199 0.81 -1.46 13.93
N ILE A 200 1.70 -0.53 14.30
CA ILE A 200 1.70 0.84 13.78
C ILE A 200 3.12 1.23 13.39
N SER A 201 3.25 1.82 12.20
CA SER A 201 4.48 2.42 11.69
C SER A 201 4.24 3.86 11.30
N PHE A 202 5.21 4.74 11.58
CA PHE A 202 5.18 6.14 11.20
C PHE A 202 6.31 6.44 10.22
N SER A 203 6.05 7.30 9.22
CA SER A 203 7.10 7.86 8.38
C SER A 203 8.07 8.65 9.25
N ASN A 204 9.37 8.46 9.11
CA ASN A 204 10.36 9.20 9.89
C ASN A 204 10.90 10.41 9.08
N ALA A 205 11.51 11.38 9.76
CA ALA A 205 11.99 12.61 9.10
C ALA A 205 13.22 12.39 8.19
N THR A 206 13.95 11.28 8.37
CA THR A 206 15.20 10.97 7.67
C THR A 206 15.03 10.05 6.46
N ASP A 207 14.21 9.01 6.59
CA ASP A 207 13.96 7.97 5.57
C ASP A 207 12.57 8.10 4.93
N GLY A 208 11.72 8.98 5.48
CA GLY A 208 10.43 9.37 4.91
C GLY A 208 9.48 8.19 4.73
N PHE A 209 8.92 8.10 3.53
CA PHE A 209 7.94 7.08 3.13
C PHE A 209 8.56 5.71 2.83
N ALA A 210 9.89 5.62 2.68
CA ALA A 210 10.56 4.38 2.30
C ALA A 210 10.45 3.30 3.38
N VAL A 211 10.46 3.69 4.66
CA VAL A 211 10.26 2.79 5.81
C VAL A 211 8.87 2.18 5.78
N LEU A 212 7.83 2.98 5.48
CA LEU A 212 6.46 2.48 5.39
C LEU A 212 6.27 1.48 4.24
N LEU A 213 6.95 1.69 3.11
CA LEU A 213 6.96 0.74 1.99
C LEU A 213 7.71 -0.55 2.34
N ALA A 214 8.79 -0.46 3.12
CA ALA A 214 9.52 -1.63 3.60
C ALA A 214 8.66 -2.45 4.58
N ASP A 215 8.01 -1.78 5.55
CA ASP A 215 7.08 -2.40 6.51
C ASP A 215 5.87 -3.03 5.81
N ALA A 216 5.34 -2.37 4.77
CA ALA A 216 4.30 -2.95 3.92
C ALA A 216 4.75 -4.21 3.19
N SER A 217 5.99 -4.22 2.71
CA SER A 217 6.55 -5.39 2.02
C SER A 217 6.80 -6.55 2.99
N ALA A 218 7.16 -6.23 4.22
CA ALA A 218 7.41 -7.16 5.31
C ALA A 218 6.17 -7.93 5.77
N HIS A 219 5.06 -7.23 6.02
CA HIS A 219 3.79 -7.84 6.42
C HIS A 219 3.28 -8.89 5.42
N ILE A 220 3.58 -8.71 4.13
CA ILE A 220 3.21 -9.66 3.05
C ILE A 220 3.97 -10.97 3.16
N TYR A 221 5.28 -10.91 3.41
CA TYR A 221 6.10 -12.11 3.42
C TYR A 221 5.74 -13.03 4.59
N GLU A 222 5.42 -12.45 5.75
CA GLU A 222 4.97 -13.20 6.93
C GLU A 222 3.60 -13.86 6.71
N SER A 223 2.70 -13.19 6.00
CA SER A 223 1.37 -13.70 5.70
C SER A 223 1.32 -14.68 4.50
N GLU A 224 2.27 -14.61 3.56
CA GLU A 224 2.48 -15.64 2.53
C GLU A 224 3.19 -16.89 3.07
N SER A 225 4.17 -16.72 3.95
CA SER A 225 4.92 -17.85 4.54
C SER A 225 4.09 -18.67 5.55
N SER A 226 3.12 -18.06 6.22
CA SER A 226 2.15 -18.75 7.11
C SER A 226 1.10 -19.58 6.36
N ASN A 227 0.96 -19.42 5.04
CA ASN A 227 0.08 -20.20 4.19
C ASN A 227 0.75 -21.44 3.56
N LEU A 228 2.05 -21.66 3.80
CA LEU A 228 2.74 -22.89 3.37
C LEU A 228 2.35 -24.06 4.30
N PRO A 229 2.17 -25.29 3.77
CA PRO A 229 1.98 -26.46 4.61
C PRO A 229 3.20 -26.63 5.52
N ALA A 230 2.98 -26.80 6.82
CA ALA A 230 4.02 -27.19 7.75
C ALA A 230 4.61 -28.53 7.28
N VAL A 231 5.77 -28.49 6.64
CA VAL A 231 6.60 -29.67 6.45
C VAL A 231 7.28 -29.91 7.79
N ASP A 232 7.12 -31.13 8.29
CA ASP A 232 7.52 -31.58 9.62
C ASP A 232 8.85 -30.98 10.11
N GLY A 233 8.80 -30.33 11.28
CA GLY A 233 9.99 -30.16 12.12
C GLY A 233 10.47 -28.74 12.45
N THR A 234 9.70 -27.68 12.22
CA THR A 234 10.08 -26.34 12.73
C THR A 234 8.89 -25.65 13.37
N THR A 235 8.79 -25.79 14.69
CA THR A 235 7.80 -25.12 15.53
C THR A 235 7.94 -23.60 15.41
N ALA A 236 6.97 -22.99 14.74
CA ALA A 236 6.68 -21.58 14.79
C ALA A 236 6.09 -21.23 16.17
N THR A 237 6.85 -20.51 16.98
CA THR A 237 6.42 -19.76 18.17
C THR A 237 7.63 -18.88 18.53
N LEU A 238 7.54 -17.56 18.75
CA LEU A 238 6.65 -16.83 19.65
C LEU A 238 6.59 -15.37 19.19
N ALA A 239 5.40 -14.83 18.96
CA ALA A 239 5.13 -13.42 19.19
C ALA A 239 3.78 -13.32 19.91
N ALA A 240 3.77 -12.51 20.98
CA ALA A 240 2.72 -12.35 21.98
C ALA A 240 2.56 -13.52 22.95
N GLN A 241 3.21 -13.44 24.12
CA GLN A 241 2.52 -13.53 25.42
C GLN A 241 3.35 -12.84 26.52
N ASN A 242 2.63 -12.12 27.38
CA ASN A 242 2.96 -11.66 28.73
C ASN A 242 3.65 -10.30 28.88
N GLY A 243 2.92 -9.37 29.52
CA GLY A 243 3.44 -8.09 29.97
C GLY A 243 4.44 -8.24 31.11
N SER A 244 5.63 -7.66 30.92
CA SER A 244 6.54 -7.09 31.92
C SER A 244 7.89 -6.82 31.25
N ASP A 245 8.38 -5.57 31.26
CA ASP A 245 9.78 -5.08 31.18
C ASP A 245 10.80 -5.60 30.13
N ASP A 246 10.48 -6.50 29.20
CA ASP A 246 11.45 -7.01 28.22
C ASP A 246 11.43 -6.23 26.88
N TYR A 247 11.82 -4.94 26.91
CA TYR A 247 12.22 -4.26 25.67
C TYR A 247 13.57 -4.82 25.20
N VAL A 248 13.55 -5.74 24.24
CA VAL A 248 14.78 -6.19 23.59
C VAL A 248 15.18 -5.19 22.53
N ASN A 249 16.33 -4.55 22.75
CA ASN A 249 16.94 -3.68 21.77
C ASN A 249 17.49 -4.54 20.61
N VAL A 250 16.70 -4.64 19.54
CA VAL A 250 16.99 -5.45 18.36
C VAL A 250 18.33 -5.06 17.71
N SER A 251 18.71 -3.78 17.80
CA SER A 251 20.02 -3.30 17.35
C SER A 251 21.18 -3.95 18.09
N ASP A 252 21.00 -4.17 19.41
CA ASP A 252 22.02 -4.81 20.23
C ASP A 252 22.07 -6.31 19.94
N VAL A 253 20.92 -6.97 19.73
CA VAL A 253 20.87 -8.39 19.33
C VAL A 253 21.62 -8.61 18.02
N LEU A 254 21.39 -7.77 17.01
CA LEU A 254 22.08 -7.90 15.72
C LEU A 254 23.58 -7.61 15.85
N ARG A 255 23.97 -6.59 16.62
CA ARG A 255 25.38 -6.27 16.85
C ARG A 255 26.13 -7.43 17.49
N HIS A 256 25.57 -8.02 18.57
CA HIS A 256 26.16 -9.20 19.20
C HIS A 256 26.19 -10.39 18.26
N ALA A 257 25.15 -10.60 17.44
CA ALA A 257 25.15 -11.72 16.52
C ALA A 257 26.26 -11.65 15.47
N ILE A 258 26.58 -10.45 14.98
CA ILE A 258 27.69 -10.19 14.06
C ILE A 258 29.03 -10.32 14.79
N GLU A 259 29.19 -9.69 15.96
CA GLU A 259 30.44 -9.70 16.74
C GLU A 259 30.81 -11.10 17.23
N ASP A 260 29.83 -11.89 17.66
CA ASP A 260 30.02 -13.23 18.22
C ASP A 260 29.91 -14.35 17.17
N ASN A 261 29.73 -14.02 15.88
CA ASN A 261 29.52 -14.98 14.77
C ASN A 261 28.42 -16.01 15.04
N THR A 262 27.30 -15.59 15.64
CA THR A 262 26.17 -16.47 15.96
C THR A 262 25.06 -16.43 14.90
N ILE A 263 25.29 -15.73 13.80
CA ILE A 263 24.41 -15.73 12.63
C ILE A 263 24.43 -17.12 11.98
N SER A 264 23.24 -17.67 11.75
CA SER A 264 23.08 -18.90 10.99
C SER A 264 22.39 -18.64 9.65
N VAL A 265 22.52 -19.59 8.73
CA VAL A 265 22.02 -19.46 7.36
C VAL A 265 21.23 -20.70 7.00
N LEU A 266 20.03 -20.50 6.47
CA LEU A 266 19.24 -21.55 5.85
C LEU A 266 19.35 -21.48 4.33
N TYR A 267 19.24 -22.63 3.67
CA TYR A 267 19.27 -22.74 2.22
C TYR A 267 17.94 -23.27 1.71
N GLN A 268 17.30 -22.51 0.81
CA GLN A 268 16.06 -22.91 0.16
C GLN A 268 16.31 -23.27 -1.30
N PRO A 269 16.07 -24.52 -1.74
CA PRO A 269 16.26 -24.91 -3.13
C PRO A 269 15.21 -24.31 -4.06
N ILE A 270 15.68 -23.73 -5.17
CA ILE A 270 14.86 -23.27 -6.29
C ILE A 270 14.89 -24.34 -7.36
N PHE A 271 13.71 -24.77 -7.80
CA PHE A 271 13.55 -25.84 -8.78
C PHE A 271 13.17 -25.28 -10.15
N ASP A 272 13.76 -25.83 -11.20
CA ASP A 272 13.23 -25.66 -12.54
C ASP A 272 11.94 -26.47 -12.70
N VAL A 273 10.85 -25.79 -13.09
CA VAL A 273 9.50 -26.38 -13.13
C VAL A 273 9.39 -27.51 -14.17
N ASN A 274 10.17 -27.44 -15.25
CA ASN A 274 10.10 -28.40 -16.35
C ASN A 274 10.91 -29.67 -16.04
N THR A 275 12.10 -29.50 -15.48
CA THR A 275 13.07 -30.57 -15.24
C THR A 275 13.01 -31.12 -13.82
N LYS A 276 12.35 -30.40 -12.89
CA LYS A 276 12.28 -30.68 -11.45
C LYS A 276 13.65 -30.81 -10.77
N ARG A 277 14.70 -30.25 -11.37
CA ARG A 277 16.03 -30.23 -10.77
C ARG A 277 16.25 -28.92 -10.03
N ILE A 278 17.05 -28.98 -8.96
CA ILE A 278 17.49 -27.78 -8.24
C ILE A 278 18.43 -27.01 -9.17
N THR A 279 18.11 -25.75 -9.44
CA THR A 279 18.92 -24.85 -10.28
C THR A 279 19.78 -23.90 -9.45
N SER A 280 19.28 -23.51 -8.27
CA SER A 280 19.98 -22.63 -7.35
C SER A 280 19.48 -22.82 -5.92
N LEU A 281 20.18 -22.21 -4.96
CA LEU A 281 19.78 -22.12 -3.57
C LEU A 281 19.62 -20.65 -3.21
N ASP A 282 18.48 -20.30 -2.64
CA ASP A 282 18.32 -19.03 -1.95
C ASP A 282 18.87 -19.13 -0.53
N THR A 283 19.41 -18.03 -0.04
CA THR A 283 20.16 -17.99 1.23
C THR A 283 19.44 -17.08 2.20
N ILE A 284 18.99 -17.63 3.33
CA ILE A 284 18.14 -16.92 4.29
C ILE A 284 18.90 -16.76 5.60
N VAL A 285 19.19 -15.52 5.97
CA VAL A 285 19.88 -15.17 7.22
C VAL A 285 18.96 -15.41 8.42
N ARG A 286 19.53 -15.98 9.49
CA ARG A 286 18.87 -16.24 10.77
C ARG A 286 19.70 -15.69 11.92
N VAL A 287 19.08 -14.81 12.68
CA VAL A 287 19.65 -14.23 13.89
C VAL A 287 18.77 -14.62 15.07
N HIS A 288 19.40 -15.07 16.14
CA HIS A 288 18.72 -15.44 17.38
C HIS A 288 19.14 -14.49 18.50
N ASP A 289 18.20 -14.15 19.37
CA ASP A 289 18.53 -13.45 20.60
C ASP A 289 19.04 -14.41 21.69
N ALA A 290 19.48 -13.85 22.82
CA ALA A 290 19.98 -14.62 23.96
C ALA A 290 18.94 -15.57 24.60
N LYS A 291 17.66 -15.41 24.28
CA LYS A 291 16.54 -16.27 24.73
C LYS A 291 16.14 -17.28 23.64
N GLY A 292 16.84 -17.33 22.51
CA GLY A 292 16.57 -18.24 21.38
C GLY A 292 15.47 -17.78 20.43
N ARG A 293 14.96 -16.55 20.56
CA ARG A 293 13.95 -15.99 19.64
C ARG A 293 14.60 -15.61 18.32
N THR A 294 13.95 -15.94 17.21
CA THR A 294 14.50 -15.70 15.86
C THR A 294 14.01 -14.36 15.32
N LEU A 295 14.93 -13.51 14.88
CA LEU A 295 14.60 -12.28 14.16
C LEU A 295 14.18 -12.59 12.71
N ALA A 296 13.25 -11.81 12.18
CA ALA A 296 12.82 -11.98 10.79
C ALA A 296 13.97 -11.60 9.81
N PRO A 297 14.18 -12.36 8.72
CA PRO A 297 15.31 -12.15 7.81
C PRO A 297 15.39 -10.75 7.19
N TYR A 298 14.26 -10.15 6.80
CA TYR A 298 14.27 -8.80 6.23
C TYR A 298 14.59 -7.74 7.29
N PHE A 299 14.14 -7.92 8.54
CA PHE A 299 14.48 -7.05 9.67
C PHE A 299 15.98 -7.06 9.93
N VAL A 300 16.62 -8.23 9.84
CA VAL A 300 18.09 -8.35 9.94
C VAL A 300 18.78 -7.53 8.86
N THR A 301 18.33 -7.63 7.60
CA THR A 301 18.94 -6.86 6.50
C THR A 301 18.69 -5.35 6.58
N ALA A 302 17.47 -4.93 6.95
CA ALA A 302 17.09 -3.53 7.08
C ALA A 302 17.81 -2.87 8.27
N GLU A 303 17.91 -3.58 9.39
CA GLU A 303 18.58 -3.10 10.59
C GLU A 303 20.11 -3.08 10.40
N ALA A 304 20.68 -4.07 9.71
CA ALA A 304 22.10 -4.03 9.32
C ALA A 304 22.40 -2.81 8.43
N HIS A 305 21.50 -2.46 7.51
CA HIS A 305 21.63 -1.26 6.69
C HIS A 305 21.56 0.02 7.53
N ARG A 306 20.58 0.11 8.44
CA ARG A 306 20.43 1.24 9.36
C ARG A 306 21.66 1.45 10.27
N LEU A 307 22.28 0.34 10.70
CA LEU A 307 23.47 0.35 11.56
C LEU A 307 24.80 0.48 10.78
N ASN A 308 24.77 0.59 9.44
CA ASN A 308 25.95 0.53 8.56
C ASN A 308 26.79 -0.75 8.72
N MET A 309 26.14 -1.86 9.07
CA MET A 309 26.75 -3.18 9.26
C MET A 309 26.47 -4.14 8.10
N SER A 310 25.84 -3.70 7.00
CA SER A 310 25.50 -4.55 5.85
C SER A 310 26.69 -5.26 5.18
N VAL A 311 27.92 -4.75 5.35
CA VAL A 311 29.14 -5.39 4.80
C VAL A 311 29.70 -6.44 5.78
N GLN A 312 29.37 -6.32 7.06
CA GLN A 312 29.81 -7.24 8.12
C GLN A 312 28.84 -8.41 8.28
N LEU A 313 27.56 -8.20 7.92
CA LEU A 313 26.55 -9.24 7.72
C LEU A 313 26.86 -10.08 6.48
#